data_AF-A0A833M957-F1
#
_entry.id   AF-A0A833M957-F1
#
_cell.length_a   1.000
_cell.length_b   1.000
_cell.length_c   1.000
_cell.angle_alpha   90.00
_cell.angle_beta   90.00
_cell.angle_gamma   90.00
#
_symmetry.space_group_name_H-M   'P 1'
#
loop_
_entity.id
_entity.type
_entity.pdbx_description
1 polymer ?
#
loop_
_entity_poly.entity_id
_entity_poly.type
_entity_poly.pdbx_seq_one_letter_code
_entity_poly.pdbx_strand_id
1 'polypeptide(L)' 'MNDEFEMIGDMAEILSLGVMSTPALMINGKVVLSGRIPTVAEAKEIISKYI' A
#
# COMPACT_ATOMS: atom_id res chain seq x y z
N MET A 1 -3.78 19.26 -6.70
CA MET A 1 -3.11 17.98 -6.96
C MET A 1 -2.12 17.79 -5.82
N ASN A 2 -2.63 17.44 -4.64
CA ASN A 2 -1.85 17.17 -3.45
C ASN A 2 -2.24 15.76 -3.01
N ASP A 3 -1.73 14.76 -3.72
CA ASP A 3 -1.83 13.37 -3.27
C ASP A 3 -0.69 13.16 -2.29
N GLU A 4 -1.02 12.95 -1.02
CA GLU A 4 -0.04 12.67 0.01
C GLU A 4 0.52 11.26 -0.20
N PHE A 5 1.83 11.16 -0.36
CA PHE A 5 2.55 9.90 -0.47
C PHE A 5 3.55 9.80 0.67
N GLU A 6 3.50 8.68 1.37
CA GLU A 6 4.40 8.38 2.48
C GLU A 6 5.01 7.00 2.28
N MET A 7 6.32 6.91 2.53
CA MET A 7 7.05 5.65 2.54
C MET A 7 7.35 5.26 3.98
N ILE A 8 6.75 4.18 4.43
CA ILE A 8 6.93 3.66 5.78
C ILE A 8 7.98 2.55 5.75
N GLY A 9 9.10 2.78 6.44
CA GLY A 9 10.19 1.82 6.58
C GLY A 9 10.37 1.28 8.00
N ASP A 10 9.69 1.87 8.98
CA ASP A 10 9.75 1.42 10.37
C ASP A 10 8.92 0.14 10.57
N MET A 11 9.54 -0.89 11.12
CA MET A 11 8.88 -2.19 11.27
C MET A 11 7.76 -2.16 12.31
N ALA A 12 7.88 -1.36 13.38
CA ALA A 12 6.84 -1.27 14.39
C ALA A 12 5.59 -0.58 13.80
N GLU A 13 5.80 0.46 12.99
CA GLU A 13 4.73 1.13 12.25
C GLU A 13 4.06 0.18 11.25
N ILE A 14 4.83 -0.53 10.43
CA ILE A 14 4.32 -1.52 9.47
C ILE A 14 3.43 -2.57 10.16
N LEU A 15 3.88 -3.13 11.28
CA LEU A 15 3.11 -4.11 12.06
C LEU A 15 1.85 -3.49 12.68
N SER A 16 1.93 -2.24 13.16
CA SER A 16 0.78 -1.52 13.72
C SER A 16 -0.32 -1.27 12.67
N LEU A 17 0.07 -1.15 11.40
CA LEU A 17 -0.83 -1.02 10.25
C LEU A 17 -1.42 -2.37 9.80
N GLY A 18 -1.13 -3.46 10.51
CA GLY A 18 -1.64 -4.80 10.20
C GLY A 18 -0.95 -5.47 9.01
N VAL A 19 0.18 -4.93 8.55
CA VAL A 19 0.95 -5.51 7.44
C VAL A 19 1.88 -6.59 7.98
N MET A 20 1.56 -7.85 7.70
CA MET A 20 2.36 -9.01 8.14
C MET A 20 3.51 -9.34 7.18
N SER A 21 3.44 -8.85 5.93
CA SER A 21 4.44 -9.12 4.91
C SER A 21 4.60 -7.93 3.97
N THR A 22 5.83 -7.47 3.83
CA THR A 22 6.20 -6.42 2.87
C THR A 22 6.65 -7.05 1.55
N PRO A 23 6.53 -6.35 0.40
CA PRO A 23 6.00 -5.01 0.24
C PRO A 23 4.47 -4.95 0.37
N ALA A 24 3.95 -3.79 0.77
CA ALA A 24 2.53 -3.52 0.92
C ALA A 24 2.17 -2.14 0.35
N LEU A 25 0.91 -2.00 -0.08
CA LEU A 25 0.33 -0.75 -0.55
C LEU A 25 -0.92 -0.46 0.27
N MET A 26 -1.00 0.75 0.82
CA MET A 26 -2.14 1.28 1.54
C MET A 26 -2.67 2.50 0.80
N ILE A 27 -3.99 2.60 0.65
CA ILE A 27 -4.66 3.75 0.03
C ILE A 27 -5.78 4.17 0.98
N ASN A 28 -5.85 5.45 1.34
CA ASN A 28 -6.86 6.01 2.24
C ASN A 28 -7.01 5.21 3.56
N GLY A 29 -5.88 4.84 4.18
CA GLY A 29 -5.84 4.08 5.44
C GLY A 29 -6.18 2.59 5.33
N LYS A 30 -6.42 2.07 4.11
CA LYS A 30 -6.74 0.65 3.88
C LYS A 30 -5.61 -0.07 3.16
N VAL A 31 -5.12 -1.17 3.73
CA VAL A 31 -4.19 -2.08 3.05
C VAL A 31 -4.91 -2.73 1.88
N VAL A 32 -4.44 -2.49 0.65
CA VAL A 32 -5.02 -3.03 -0.59
C VAL A 32 -4.20 -4.16 -1.19
N LEU A 33 -2.93 -4.27 -0.78
CA LEU A 33 -2.00 -5.30 -1.22
C LEU A 33 -0.89 -5.47 -0.17
N SER A 34 -0.48 -6.71 0.10
CA SER A 34 0.61 -7.06 1.02
C SER A 34 1.24 -8.40 0.61
N GLY A 35 2.55 -8.52 0.79
CA GLY A 35 3.29 -9.77 0.61
C GLY A 35 3.58 -10.17 -0.85
N ARG A 36 3.26 -9.32 -1.83
CA ARG A 36 3.60 -9.55 -3.24
C ARG A 36 3.88 -8.24 -3.96
N ILE A 37 4.63 -8.31 -5.06
CA ILE A 37 4.82 -7.17 -5.97
C ILE A 37 3.80 -7.32 -7.11
N PRO A 38 2.87 -6.36 -7.31
CA PRO A 38 1.93 -6.42 -8.42
C PRO A 38 2.63 -6.08 -9.74
N THR A 39 2.05 -6.51 -10.85
CA THR A 39 2.41 -5.96 -12.16
C THR A 39 1.91 -4.52 -12.30
N VAL A 40 2.45 -3.77 -13.26
CA VAL A 40 2.01 -2.39 -13.53
C VAL A 40 0.53 -2.33 -13.90
N ALA A 41 0.02 -3.33 -14.62
CA ALA A 41 -1.40 -3.40 -15.00
C ALA A 41 -2.31 -3.59 -13.77
N GLU A 42 -1.97 -4.55 -12.90
CA GLU A 42 -2.71 -4.77 -11.65
C GLU A 42 -2.64 -3.56 -10.72
N ALA A 43 -1.46 -2.93 -10.58
CA ALA A 43 -1.29 -1.76 -9.74
C ALA A 43 -2.20 -0.60 -10.19
N LYS A 44 -2.27 -0.35 -11.50
CA LYS A 44 -3.19 0.65 -12.07
C LYS A 44 -4.66 0.32 -11.77
N GLU A 45 -5.06 -0.93 -11.96
CA GLU A 45 -6.43 -1.36 -11.69
C GLU A 45 -6.79 -1.22 -10.20
N ILE A 46 -5.88 -1.60 -9.31
CA ILE A 46 -6.05 -1.44 -7.86
C ILE A 46 -6.20 0.03 -7.52
N ILE A 47 -5.25 0.88 -7.92
CA ILE A 47 -5.27 2.30 -7.57
C ILE A 47 -6.57 2.95 -8.06
N SER A 48 -6.97 2.73 -9.32
CA SER A 48 -8.22 3.27 -9.88
C SER A 48 -9.51 2.82 -9.18
N LYS A 49 -9.49 1.76 -8.35
CA LYS A 49 -10.66 1.37 -7.54
C LYS A 49 -10.80 2.18 -6.25
N TYR A 50 -9.76 2.90 -5.85
CA TYR A 50 -9.68 3.60 -4.57
C TYR A 50 -9.50 5.12 -4.71
N ILE A 51 -9.41 5.66 -5.94
CA ILE A 51 -9.37 7.09 -6.27
C ILE A 51 -10.51 7.49 -7.21
#